data_AF-A0A3P6SK80-F1
#
_entry.id   AF-A0A3P6SK80-F1
#
_cell.length_a   1.000
_cell.length_b   1.000
_cell.length_c   1.000
_cell.angle_alpha   90.00
_cell.angle_beta   90.00
_cell.angle_gamma   90.00
#
_symmetry.space_group_name_H-M   'P 1'
#
loop_
_entity.id
_entity.type
_entity.pdbx_description
1 polymer ?
#
loop_
_entity_poly.entity_id
_entity_poly.type
_entity_poly.pdbx_seq_one_letter_code
_entity_poly.pdbx_strand_id
1 'polypeptide(L)'
;MESGEEVTSPVYAVYYPGDIAKSPRNIYSTLKEAVKFANSPEGKSNGARFNRFGTPKQAMEFFASGECRSPQCSTSTPSVPFEPVIPHPSVSRLQMNDFKKAIEKGTIEAVTELIDTNPRFLVNTSGDTAAIVMVCFGKF
;
A
#
# COMPACT_ATOMS: atom_id res chain seq x y z
N MET A 1 17.16 36.09 -2.21
CA MET A 1 15.75 36.03 -2.62
C MET A 1 15.14 34.82 -1.96
N GLU A 2 14.43 35.04 -0.85
CA GLU A 2 13.64 34.02 -0.15
C GLU A 2 12.62 33.42 -1.11
N SER A 3 12.66 32.11 -1.31
CA SER A 3 11.54 31.37 -1.90
C SER A 3 10.81 30.73 -0.74
N GLY A 4 9.78 31.43 -0.25
CA GLY A 4 8.91 30.91 0.80
C GLY A 4 8.21 29.65 0.31
N GLU A 5 8.35 28.57 1.08
CA GLU A 5 7.48 27.40 0.96
C GLU A 5 6.05 27.84 1.28
N GLU A 6 5.28 28.17 0.24
CA GLU A 6 3.85 28.29 0.36
C GLU A 6 3.32 26.91 0.72
N VAL A 7 2.87 26.73 1.96
CA VAL A 7 2.27 25.50 2.46
C VAL A 7 0.91 25.34 1.76
N THR A 8 0.94 24.95 0.49
CA THR A 8 -0.28 24.78 -0.30
C THR A 8 -0.98 23.52 0.19
N SER A 9 -2.17 23.72 0.77
CA SER A 9 -3.00 22.61 1.20
C SER A 9 -3.27 21.69 0.00
N PRO A 10 -3.17 20.37 0.18
CA PRO A 10 -3.31 19.44 -0.92
C PRO A 10 -4.72 19.52 -1.50
N VAL A 11 -4.80 19.40 -2.82
CA VAL A 11 -6.06 19.38 -3.56
C VAL A 11 -6.29 18.02 -4.21
N TYR A 12 -7.54 17.70 -4.51
CA TYR A 12 -7.96 16.40 -4.99
C TYR A 12 -8.77 16.55 -6.27
N ALA A 13 -8.33 15.93 -7.37
CA ALA A 13 -9.06 15.97 -8.63
C ALA A 13 -9.74 14.63 -8.88
N VAL A 14 -11.03 14.65 -9.20
CA VAL A 14 -11.80 13.44 -9.56
C VAL A 14 -11.84 13.29 -11.08
N TYR A 15 -11.62 12.09 -11.58
CA TYR A 15 -11.62 11.80 -13.02
C TYR A 15 -12.19 10.41 -13.32
N TYR A 16 -12.69 10.24 -14.53
CA TYR A 16 -13.13 8.98 -15.10
C TYR A 16 -11.98 8.34 -15.88
N PRO A 17 -11.46 7.20 -15.43
CA PRO A 17 -10.28 6.60 -16.04
C PRO A 17 -10.52 6.10 -17.48
N GLY A 18 -11.77 5.87 -17.87
CA GLY A 18 -12.13 5.47 -19.23
C GLY A 18 -12.23 6.63 -20.23
N ASP A 19 -12.39 7.87 -19.75
CA ASP A 19 -12.58 9.05 -20.60
C ASP A 19 -12.26 10.33 -19.80
N ILE A 20 -10.97 10.75 -19.80
CA ILE A 20 -10.56 11.98 -19.11
C ILE A 20 -11.25 13.21 -19.71
N ALA A 21 -11.52 13.22 -21.02
CA ALA A 21 -12.15 14.37 -21.66
C ALA A 21 -13.58 14.61 -21.14
N LYS A 22 -14.31 13.55 -20.80
CA LYS A 22 -15.64 13.63 -20.16
C LYS A 22 -15.60 13.70 -18.63
N SER A 23 -14.42 13.71 -18.04
CA SER A 23 -14.28 13.77 -16.59
C SER A 23 -14.71 15.13 -16.03
N PRO A 24 -15.33 15.14 -14.83
CA PRO A 24 -15.62 16.39 -14.13
C PRO A 24 -14.30 17.08 -13.80
N ARG A 25 -14.11 18.32 -14.26
CA ARG A 25 -12.90 19.13 -13.94
C ARG A 25 -12.96 19.73 -12.53
N ASN A 26 -13.58 19.01 -11.61
CA ASN A 26 -13.80 19.45 -10.24
C ASN A 26 -12.56 19.14 -9.42
N ILE A 27 -12.01 20.20 -8.81
CA ILE A 27 -10.92 20.11 -7.84
C ILE A 27 -11.52 20.37 -6.46
N TYR A 28 -11.29 19.43 -5.55
CA TYR A 28 -11.77 19.45 -4.17
C TYR A 28 -10.62 19.82 -3.24
N SER A 29 -10.91 20.62 -2.22
CA SER A 29 -9.93 20.98 -1.19
C SER A 29 -9.78 19.89 -0.13
N THR A 30 -10.73 18.95 -0.06
CA THR A 30 -10.75 17.88 0.95
C THR A 30 -10.89 16.50 0.33
N LEU A 31 -10.22 15.51 0.94
CA LEU A 31 -10.33 14.11 0.56
C LEU A 31 -11.77 13.60 0.67
N LYS A 32 -12.49 14.05 1.71
CA LYS A 32 -13.86 13.62 2.00
C LYS A 32 -14.82 13.94 0.84
N GLU A 33 -14.67 15.10 0.22
CA GLU A 33 -15.51 15.51 -0.91
C GLU A 33 -15.18 14.73 -2.18
N ALA A 34 -13.89 14.52 -2.46
CA ALA A 34 -13.46 13.71 -3.60
C ALA A 34 -13.96 12.25 -3.48
N VAL A 35 -13.87 11.66 -2.28
CA VAL A 35 -14.38 10.31 -1.99
C VAL A 35 -15.90 10.26 -2.09
N LYS A 36 -16.61 11.30 -1.62
CA LYS A 36 -18.06 11.38 -1.71
C LYS A 36 -18.52 11.39 -3.17
N PHE A 37 -17.85 12.15 -4.03
CA PHE A 37 -18.17 12.15 -5.46
C PHE A 37 -17.83 10.80 -6.11
N ALA A 38 -16.64 10.24 -5.85
CA ALA A 38 -16.24 8.96 -6.43
C ALA A 38 -17.21 7.82 -6.07
N ASN A 39 -17.84 7.89 -4.90
CA ASN A 39 -18.84 6.91 -4.44
C ASN A 39 -20.29 7.25 -4.79
N SER A 40 -20.55 8.37 -5.46
CA SER A 40 -21.90 8.73 -5.90
C SER A 40 -22.38 7.76 -7.00
N PRO A 41 -23.69 7.69 -7.29
CA PRO A 41 -24.19 6.86 -8.39
C PRO A 41 -23.51 7.20 -9.73
N GLU A 42 -23.27 8.48 -9.98
CA GLU A 42 -22.57 9.00 -11.17
C GLU A 42 -21.08 8.65 -11.17
N GLY A 43 -20.42 8.73 -10.01
CA GLY A 43 -19.02 8.34 -9.87
C GLY A 43 -18.85 6.85 -10.11
N LYS A 44 -19.70 6.01 -9.51
CA LYS A 44 -19.63 4.55 -9.65
C LYS A 44 -19.95 4.06 -11.05
N SER A 45 -20.96 4.64 -11.72
CA SER A 45 -21.32 4.24 -13.09
C SER A 45 -20.20 4.50 -14.09
N ASN A 46 -19.40 5.56 -13.89
CA ASN A 46 -18.27 5.93 -14.74
C ASN A 46 -16.90 5.47 -14.19
N GLY A 47 -16.87 4.71 -13.10
CA GLY A 47 -15.63 4.21 -12.48
C GLY A 47 -14.71 5.32 -11.96
N ALA A 48 -15.27 6.40 -11.44
CA ALA A 48 -14.55 7.59 -10.98
C ALA A 48 -13.46 7.28 -9.95
N ARG A 49 -12.31 7.92 -10.13
CA ARG A 49 -11.14 7.87 -9.25
C ARG A 49 -10.74 9.29 -8.88
N PHE A 50 -9.92 9.43 -7.85
CA PHE A 50 -9.35 10.72 -7.49
C PHE A 50 -7.84 10.63 -7.28
N ASN A 51 -7.14 11.71 -7.61
CA ASN A 51 -5.72 11.89 -7.32
C ASN A 51 -5.52 13.11 -6.41
N ARG A 52 -4.47 13.05 -5.59
CA ARG A 52 -4.02 14.16 -4.73
C ARG A 52 -2.89 14.92 -5.43
N PHE A 53 -2.98 16.24 -5.45
CA PHE A 53 -1.98 17.13 -6.02
C PHE A 53 -1.53 18.16 -4.97
N GLY A 54 -0.30 18.65 -5.13
CA GLY A 54 0.23 19.70 -4.26
C GLY A 54 -0.36 21.08 -4.56
N THR A 55 -0.76 21.32 -5.82
CA THR A 55 -1.34 22.58 -6.27
C THR A 55 -2.51 22.38 -7.24
N PRO A 56 -3.48 23.32 -7.30
CA PRO A 56 -4.56 23.29 -8.29
C PRO A 56 -4.06 23.30 -9.73
N LYS A 57 -2.94 23.97 -9.99
CA LYS A 57 -2.33 24.04 -11.33
C LYS A 57 -1.94 22.64 -11.83
N GLN A 58 -1.29 21.83 -10.99
CA GLN A 58 -0.95 20.44 -11.33
C GLN A 58 -2.19 19.58 -11.61
N ALA A 59 -3.27 19.77 -10.85
CA ALA A 59 -4.53 19.06 -11.09
C ALA A 59 -5.16 19.44 -12.45
N MET A 60 -5.08 20.70 -12.86
CA MET A 60 -5.56 21.13 -14.18
C MET A 60 -4.68 20.64 -15.33
N GLU A 61 -3.36 20.67 -15.15
CA GLU A 61 -2.41 20.09 -16.12
C GLU A 61 -2.66 18.59 -16.31
N PHE A 62 -3.01 17.86 -15.25
CA PHE A 62 -3.43 16.46 -15.34
C PHE A 62 -4.65 16.27 -16.28
N PHE A 63 -5.70 17.07 -16.12
CA PHE A 63 -6.85 17.01 -17.03
C PHE A 63 -6.48 17.37 -18.48
N ALA A 64 -5.59 18.34 -18.66
CA ALA A 64 -5.13 18.77 -19.99
C ALA A 64 -4.25 17.72 -20.68
N SER A 65 -3.45 16.97 -19.91
CA SER A 65 -2.60 15.90 -20.44
C SER A 65 -3.40 14.72 -20.98
N GLY A 66 -4.64 14.52 -20.51
CA GLY A 66 -5.44 13.35 -20.85
C GLY A 66 -4.84 12.03 -20.38
N GLU A 67 -3.76 12.06 -19.59
CA GLU A 67 -3.10 10.86 -19.08
C GLU A 67 -3.81 10.38 -17.81
N CYS A 68 -4.46 9.22 -17.92
CA CYS A 68 -4.90 8.49 -16.75
C CYS A 68 -3.66 7.94 -16.05
N ARG A 69 -3.13 8.68 -15.06
CA ARG A 69 -2.46 8.07 -13.89
C ARG A 69 -3.49 7.28 -13.08
N SER A 70 -4.11 6.29 -13.73
CA SER A 70 -4.34 5.02 -13.08
C SER A 70 -3.03 4.61 -12.38
N PRO A 71 -3.07 3.82 -11.31
CA PRO A 71 -1.91 3.02 -10.96
C PRO A 71 -1.65 2.08 -12.14
N GLN A 72 -1.08 2.61 -13.22
CA GLN A 72 -0.26 1.84 -14.12
C GLN A 72 0.83 1.30 -13.21
N CYS A 73 0.77 -0.01 -13.04
CA CYS A 73 1.96 -0.83 -13.05
C CYS A 73 2.80 -0.31 -14.23
N SER A 74 3.71 0.63 -13.95
CA SER A 74 4.52 1.29 -14.95
C SER A 74 5.42 0.21 -15.55
N THR A 75 5.14 -0.19 -16.80
CA THR A 75 6.07 -0.92 -17.66
C THR A 75 7.02 0.02 -18.41
N SER A 76 7.16 1.26 -17.95
CA SER A 76 8.41 1.97 -18.18
C SER A 76 9.44 1.33 -17.25
N THR A 77 10.59 0.93 -17.80
CA THR A 77 11.79 0.60 -17.04
C THR A 77 12.51 1.91 -16.68
N PRO A 78 12.25 2.55 -15.52
CA PRO A 78 13.35 3.22 -14.83
C PRO A 78 14.28 2.12 -14.32
N SER A 79 15.57 2.41 -14.16
CA SER A 79 16.46 1.52 -13.41
C SER A 79 15.88 1.32 -12.01
N VAL A 80 15.15 0.22 -11.83
CA VAL A 80 14.55 -0.17 -10.56
C VAL A 80 15.72 -0.26 -9.57
N PRO A 81 15.69 0.39 -8.41
CA PRO A 81 16.47 -0.11 -7.28
C PRO A 81 16.01 -1.55 -7.13
N PHE A 82 16.87 -2.49 -7.49
CA PHE A 82 16.56 -3.90 -7.41
C PHE A 82 16.36 -4.18 -5.93
N GLU A 83 15.12 -4.24 -5.49
CA GLU A 83 14.81 -4.72 -4.16
C GLU A 83 15.37 -6.15 -4.14
N PRO A 84 16.35 -6.44 -3.28
CA PRO A 84 16.96 -7.76 -3.27
C PRO A 84 15.83 -8.76 -3.12
N VAL A 85 15.72 -9.71 -4.05
CA VAL A 85 14.74 -10.80 -3.96
C VAL A 85 14.99 -11.45 -2.62
N ILE A 86 14.13 -11.17 -1.65
CA ILE A 86 14.31 -11.72 -0.32
C ILE A 86 13.98 -13.21 -0.46
N PRO A 87 14.93 -14.13 -0.22
CA PRO A 87 14.71 -15.56 -0.47
C PRO A 87 13.53 -16.14 0.32
N HIS A 88 13.08 -15.44 1.37
CA HIS A 88 12.00 -15.85 2.24
C HIS A 88 10.95 -14.73 2.33
N PRO A 89 9.71 -14.94 1.84
CA PRO A 89 8.65 -13.95 1.94
C PRO A 89 8.18 -13.76 3.39
N SER A 90 7.55 -12.62 3.68
CA SER A 90 6.99 -12.36 5.02
C SER A 90 5.93 -13.38 5.39
N VAL A 91 5.90 -13.79 6.66
CA VAL A 91 4.90 -14.74 7.18
C VAL A 91 3.60 -13.99 7.44
N SER A 92 2.50 -14.47 6.86
CA SER A 92 1.17 -13.90 7.12
C SER A 92 0.68 -14.24 8.54
N ARG A 93 -0.27 -13.44 9.08
CA ARG A 93 -0.87 -13.75 10.40
C ARG A 93 -1.50 -15.14 10.46
N LEU A 94 -2.08 -15.60 9.36
CA LEU A 94 -2.70 -16.92 9.30
C LEU A 94 -1.65 -18.02 9.50
N GLN A 95 -0.58 -17.96 8.70
CA GLN A 95 0.55 -18.90 8.82
C GLN A 95 1.17 -18.85 10.23
N MET A 96 1.34 -17.66 10.79
CA MET A 96 1.86 -17.49 12.16
C MET A 96 0.95 -18.11 13.23
N ASN A 97 -0.37 -18.09 13.03
CA ASN A 97 -1.31 -18.76 13.95
C ASN A 97 -1.17 -20.28 13.88
N ASP A 98 -1.00 -20.85 12.68
CA ASP A 98 -0.76 -22.29 12.50
C ASP A 98 0.55 -22.72 13.17
N PHE A 99 1.60 -21.92 13.02
CA PHE A 99 2.89 -22.13 13.69
C PHE A 99 2.75 -22.11 15.22
N LYS A 100 2.08 -21.11 15.80
CA LYS A 100 1.80 -21.04 17.25
C LYS A 100 1.02 -22.25 17.74
N LYS A 101 -0.02 -22.65 17.00
CA LYS A 101 -0.83 -23.82 17.34
C LYS A 101 -0.03 -25.12 17.31
N ALA A 102 0.93 -25.26 16.40
CA ALA A 102 1.84 -26.41 16.36
C ALA A 102 2.77 -26.46 17.58
N ILE A 103 3.28 -25.30 18.01
CA ILE A 103 4.08 -25.17 19.25
C ILE A 103 3.24 -25.54 20.48
N GLU A 104 2.03 -24.99 20.61
CA GLU A 104 1.13 -25.25 21.76
C GLU A 104 0.75 -26.73 21.88
N LYS A 105 0.64 -27.44 20.76
CA LYS A 105 0.35 -28.88 20.71
C LYS A 105 1.57 -29.76 20.93
N GLY A 106 2.78 -29.20 20.98
CA GLY A 106 4.03 -29.95 21.07
C GLY A 106 4.38 -30.78 19.84
N THR A 107 3.81 -30.45 18.67
CA THR A 107 4.08 -31.18 17.41
C THR A 107 5.36 -30.65 16.77
N ILE A 108 6.51 -31.11 17.27
CA ILE A 108 7.83 -30.60 16.86
C ILE A 108 8.08 -30.77 15.35
N GLU A 109 7.66 -31.88 14.75
CA GLU A 109 7.87 -32.12 13.30
C GLU A 109 7.19 -31.04 12.45
N ALA A 110 5.95 -30.67 12.77
CA ALA A 110 5.21 -29.63 12.06
C ALA A 110 5.84 -28.24 12.24
N VAL A 111 6.40 -27.97 13.43
CA VAL A 111 7.14 -26.73 13.71
C VAL A 111 8.41 -26.67 12.86
N THR A 112 9.18 -27.76 12.79
CA THR A 112 10.40 -27.86 11.98
C THR A 112 10.11 -27.70 10.50
N GLU A 113 9.09 -28.38 9.96
CA GLU A 113 8.71 -28.29 8.55
C GLU A 113 8.34 -26.85 8.13
N LEU A 114 7.61 -26.13 8.99
CA LEU A 114 7.27 -24.72 8.75
C LEU A 114 8.51 -23.83 8.74
N ILE A 115 9.46 -24.02 9.67
CA ILE A 115 10.72 -23.25 9.74
C ILE A 115 11.61 -23.53 8.53
N ASP A 116 11.75 -24.80 8.12
CA ASP A 116 12.57 -25.19 6.97
C ASP A 116 12.00 -24.62 5.67
N THR A 117 10.67 -24.53 5.57
CA THR A 117 9.99 -23.90 4.44
C THR A 117 10.20 -22.37 4.44
N ASN A 118 10.15 -21.74 5.61
CA ASN A 118 10.35 -20.30 5.73
C ASN A 118 10.95 -19.93 7.10
N PRO A 119 12.26 -19.63 7.21
CA PRO A 119 12.89 -19.33 8.50
C PRO A 119 12.36 -18.03 9.14
N ARG A 120 11.58 -17.20 8.42
CA ARG A 120 10.92 -16.03 8.98
C ARG A 120 9.82 -16.35 10.00
N PHE A 121 9.41 -17.61 10.16
CA PHE A 121 8.59 -18.00 11.32
C PHE A 121 9.29 -17.73 12.66
N LEU A 122 10.63 -17.71 12.67
CA LEU A 122 11.45 -17.39 13.85
C LEU A 122 11.67 -15.88 14.04
N VAL A 123 11.30 -15.06 13.06
CA VAL A 123 11.54 -13.62 13.08
C VAL A 123 10.21 -12.91 13.28
N ASN A 124 10.11 -12.08 14.32
CA ASN A 124 8.91 -11.26 14.53
C ASN A 124 8.83 -10.17 13.45
N THR A 125 8.03 -10.41 12.41
CA THR A 125 7.82 -9.45 11.31
C THR A 125 6.69 -8.45 11.57
N SER A 126 6.02 -8.52 12.73
CA SER A 126 4.98 -7.56 13.11
C SER A 126 5.52 -6.48 14.04
N GLY A 127 5.90 -5.34 13.46
CA GLY A 127 6.03 -4.05 14.16
C GLY A 127 7.20 -3.92 15.14
N ASP A 128 8.31 -3.39 14.64
CA ASP A 128 9.32 -2.57 15.34
C ASP A 128 10.08 -3.09 16.57
N THR A 129 10.04 -4.37 16.93
CA THR A 129 11.09 -4.91 17.83
C THR A 129 11.38 -6.38 17.56
N ALA A 130 12.62 -6.65 17.11
CA ALA A 130 13.16 -7.99 17.05
C ALA A 130 13.26 -8.56 18.49
N ALA A 131 12.52 -9.62 18.77
CA ALA A 131 12.61 -10.34 20.03
C ALA A 131 13.19 -11.73 19.74
N ILE A 132 14.28 -12.08 20.41
CA ILE A 132 14.80 -13.45 20.42
C ILE A 132 13.95 -14.23 21.43
N VAL A 133 13.16 -15.18 20.95
CA VAL A 133 12.46 -16.13 21.83
C VAL A 133 13.51 -17.10 22.37
N MET A 134 14.09 -16.78 23.53
CA MET A 134 14.98 -17.69 24.24
C MET A 134 14.13 -18.78 24.91
N VAL A 135 14.29 -20.04 24.49
CA VAL A 135 13.65 -21.18 25.15
C VAL A 135 14.41 -21.46 26.46
N CYS A 136 13.88 -21.02 27.59
CA CYS A 136 14.38 -21.42 28.89
C CYS A 136 13.92 -22.86 29.19
N PHE A 137 14.79 -23.85 28.99
CA PHE A 137 14.62 -25.18 29.55
C PHE A 137 14.87 -25.15 31.07
N GLY A 138 13.91 -24.62 31.82
CA GLY A 138 13.88 -24.71 33.27
C GLY A 138 13.19 -26.00 33.70
N LYS A 139 13.96 -26.97 34.20
CA LYS A 139 13.43 -28.07 35.01
C LYS A 139 12.78 -27.50 36.28
N PHE A 140 11.55 -27.92 36.57
CA PHE A 140 11.06 -28.09 37.93
C PHE A 140 10.46 -29.49 38.03
#